data_AF-A0A0M3JWW7-F1
#
_entry.id   AF-A0A0M3JWW7-F1
#
_cell.length_a   1.000
_cell.length_b   1.000
_cell.length_c   1.000
_cell.angle_alpha   90.00
_cell.angle_beta   90.00
_cell.angle_gamma   90.00
#
_symmetry.space_group_name_H-M   'P 1'
#
loop_
_entity.id
_entity.type
_entity.pdbx_description
1 polymer ?
#
loop_
_entity_poly.entity_id
_entity_poly.type
_entity_poly.pdbx_seq_one_letter_code
_entity_poly.pdbx_strand_id
1 'polypeptide(L)'
;LGLCALLSTQKCVLLELNEHYETFVERKEQCIRSLNAVKATMKLVMIGGSTSSVSNTQYLELCKSVHKLFFQLLLMSDKLNEMIKGIENTNESQDLDMSAEVLCLHRCLLASIPDSMHSSDNLNTSTRLEPNYDSLLVALQKKQYKNALHTLRQLRLQYGAEFGCCDQVDVEVLLLAYCRSHSSASWAILGSQKALSLSCAQLREMNMQMVASIRLLAPDAIAVRSSRVSSASESLRP
;
A
#
# COMPACT_ATOMS: atom_id res chain seq x y z
N LEU A 1 4.97 16.78 -25.24
CA LEU A 1 6.23 16.79 -24.45
C LEU A 1 5.95 16.79 -22.94
N GLY A 2 4.97 17.54 -22.44
CA GLY A 2 4.60 17.58 -21.01
C GLY A 2 4.15 16.24 -20.40
N LEU A 3 3.27 15.50 -21.09
CA LEU A 3 2.77 14.21 -20.58
C LEU A 3 3.84 13.12 -20.38
N CYS A 4 4.81 13.04 -21.30
CA CYS A 4 5.91 12.06 -21.19
C CYS A 4 6.83 12.39 -19.98
N ALA A 5 7.08 13.68 -19.75
CA ALA A 5 7.79 14.12 -18.55
C ALA A 5 7.01 13.81 -17.27
N LEU A 6 5.70 14.10 -17.23
CA LEU A 6 4.82 13.76 -16.11
C LEU A 6 4.86 12.25 -15.79
N LEU A 7 4.67 11.39 -16.80
CA LEU A 7 4.71 9.93 -16.62
C LEU A 7 6.07 9.46 -16.10
N SER A 8 7.17 10.06 -16.57
CA SER A 8 8.50 9.73 -16.09
C SER A 8 8.71 10.12 -14.62
N THR A 9 8.28 11.32 -14.22
CA THR A 9 8.30 11.76 -12.81
C THR A 9 7.44 10.85 -11.94
N GLN A 10 6.20 10.57 -12.35
CA GLN A 10 5.29 9.70 -11.59
C GLN A 10 5.86 8.28 -11.45
N LYS A 11 6.53 7.76 -12.48
CA LYS A 11 7.23 6.48 -12.42
C LYS A 11 8.35 6.49 -11.37
N CYS A 12 9.12 7.57 -11.26
CA CYS A 12 10.14 7.69 -10.22
C CYS A 12 9.53 7.69 -8.82
N VAL A 13 8.48 8.49 -8.58
CA VAL A 13 7.80 8.52 -7.27
C VAL A 13 7.18 7.16 -6.92
N LEU A 14 6.65 6.43 -7.91
CA LEU A 14 6.15 5.08 -7.72
C LEU A 14 7.25 4.08 -7.32
N LEU A 15 8.44 4.18 -7.91
CA LEU A 15 9.58 3.34 -7.53
C LEU A 15 10.03 3.63 -6.09
N GLU A 16 10.13 4.90 -5.70
CA GLU A 16 10.45 5.27 -4.32
C GLU A 16 9.38 4.78 -3.32
N LEU A 17 8.09 4.88 -3.69
CA LEU A 17 6.99 4.31 -2.91
C LEU A 17 7.14 2.78 -2.76
N ASN A 18 7.56 2.08 -3.82
CA ASN A 18 7.79 0.64 -3.77
C ASN A 18 8.95 0.29 -2.83
N GLU A 19 10.09 1.00 -2.90
CA GLU A 19 11.21 0.80 -1.97
C GLU A 19 10.79 1.04 -0.51
N HIS A 20 9.98 2.06 -0.28
CA HIS A 20 9.39 2.32 1.03
C HIS A 20 8.45 1.21 1.50
N TYR A 21 7.67 0.63 0.60
CA TYR A 21 6.79 -0.51 0.88
C TYR A 21 7.58 -1.78 1.21
N GLU A 22 8.62 -2.11 0.44
CA GLU A 22 9.50 -3.26 0.72
C GLU A 22 10.13 -3.13 2.11
N THR A 23 10.66 -1.95 2.42
CA THR A 23 11.21 -1.66 3.74
C THR A 23 10.15 -1.75 4.85
N PHE A 24 8.91 -1.33 4.56
CA PHE A 24 7.79 -1.47 5.50
C PHE A 24 7.51 -2.93 5.81
N VAL A 25 7.48 -3.80 4.79
CA VAL A 25 7.26 -5.24 4.94
C VAL A 25 8.34 -5.86 5.84
N GLU A 26 9.62 -5.56 5.61
CA GLU A 26 10.71 -6.05 6.46
C GLU A 26 10.56 -5.60 7.92
N ARG A 27 10.20 -4.33 8.13
CA ARG A 27 10.00 -3.77 9.48
C ARG A 27 8.77 -4.34 10.17
N LYS A 28 7.72 -4.65 9.41
CA LYS A 28 6.52 -5.32 9.90
C LYS A 28 6.90 -6.69 10.46
N GLU A 29 7.69 -7.47 9.73
CA GLU A 29 8.18 -8.77 10.20
C GLU A 29 9.08 -8.63 11.44
N GLN A 30 9.93 -7.60 11.51
CA GLN A 30 10.70 -7.33 12.72
C GLN A 30 9.81 -6.97 13.92
N CYS A 31 8.78 -6.18 13.72
CA CYS A 31 7.80 -5.81 14.75
C CYS A 31 7.06 -7.05 15.27
N ILE A 32 6.63 -7.94 14.38
CA ILE A 32 5.99 -9.22 14.73
C ILE A 32 6.94 -10.08 15.58
N ARG A 33 8.22 -10.18 15.20
CA ARG A 33 9.22 -10.90 16.01
C ARG A 33 9.38 -10.30 17.41
N SER A 34 9.53 -8.99 17.52
CA SER A 34 9.63 -8.30 18.82
C SER A 34 8.38 -8.52 19.69
N LEU A 35 7.18 -8.47 19.09
CA LEU A 35 5.91 -8.71 19.78
C LEU A 35 5.82 -10.16 20.29
N ASN A 36 6.23 -11.13 19.47
CA ASN A 36 6.23 -12.53 19.85
C ASN A 36 7.21 -12.82 21.00
N ALA A 37 8.37 -12.15 21.03
CA ALA A 37 9.32 -12.25 22.14
C ALA A 37 8.71 -11.75 23.46
N VAL A 38 8.06 -10.57 23.44
CA VAL A 38 7.33 -10.04 24.60
C VAL A 38 6.23 -11.00 25.05
N LYS A 39 5.44 -11.54 24.12
CA LYS A 39 4.36 -12.50 24.42
C LYS A 39 4.91 -13.80 25.04
N ALA A 40 6.05 -14.29 24.56
CA ALA A 40 6.71 -15.47 25.11
C ALA A 40 7.16 -15.22 26.56
N THR A 41 7.80 -14.08 26.83
CA THR A 41 8.20 -13.68 28.18
C THR A 41 6.99 -13.55 29.11
N MET A 42 5.90 -12.93 28.65
CA MET A 42 4.67 -12.82 29.45
C MET A 42 4.08 -14.19 29.81
N LYS A 43 4.10 -15.15 28.88
CA LYS A 43 3.69 -16.54 29.18
C LYS A 43 4.59 -17.21 30.22
N LEU A 44 5.89 -16.97 30.16
CA LEU A 44 6.85 -17.50 31.15
C LEU A 44 6.61 -16.93 32.55
N VAL A 45 6.28 -15.62 32.67
CA VAL A 45 5.89 -15.01 33.96
C VAL A 45 4.70 -15.76 34.57
N MET A 46 3.67 -16.05 33.78
CA MET A 46 2.44 -16.66 34.28
C MET A 46 2.62 -18.07 34.85
N ILE A 47 3.68 -18.79 34.45
CA ILE A 47 4.01 -20.12 34.98
C ILE A 47 5.08 -20.09 36.07
N GLY A 48 5.38 -18.91 36.63
CA GLY A 48 6.31 -18.73 37.76
C GLY A 48 7.75 -18.41 37.37
N GLY A 49 8.01 -18.06 36.10
CA GLY A 49 9.34 -17.60 35.65
C GLY A 49 9.68 -16.18 36.13
N SER A 50 10.97 -15.92 36.40
CA SER A 50 11.48 -14.61 36.84
C SER A 50 11.91 -13.72 35.67
N THR A 51 11.58 -12.41 35.67
CA THR A 51 11.64 -11.56 34.46
C THR A 51 12.24 -10.16 34.62
N SER A 52 12.90 -9.86 35.73
CA SER A 52 13.20 -8.48 36.15
C SER A 52 14.10 -7.65 35.21
N SER A 53 14.86 -8.24 34.28
CA SER A 53 15.71 -7.50 33.31
C SER A 53 15.39 -7.78 31.83
N VAL A 54 14.87 -8.96 31.51
CA VAL A 54 14.58 -9.39 30.13
C VAL A 54 13.30 -8.73 29.60
N SER A 55 12.35 -8.36 30.45
CA SER A 55 11.10 -7.75 30.01
C SER A 55 11.29 -6.32 29.51
N ASN A 56 11.99 -5.47 30.25
CA ASN A 56 12.14 -4.04 29.90
C ASN A 56 12.90 -3.82 28.59
N THR A 57 13.93 -4.63 28.34
CA THR A 57 14.69 -4.59 27.08
C THR A 57 13.83 -5.03 25.89
N GLN A 58 13.04 -6.08 26.03
CA GLN A 58 12.13 -6.54 24.98
C GLN A 58 10.97 -5.57 24.71
N TYR A 59 10.39 -4.96 25.75
CA TYR A 59 9.38 -3.91 25.58
C TYR A 59 9.96 -2.71 24.83
N LEU A 60 11.18 -2.29 25.17
CA LEU A 60 11.86 -1.20 24.47
C LEU A 60 12.12 -1.54 22.99
N GLU A 61 12.58 -2.76 22.70
CA GLU A 61 12.81 -3.20 21.31
C GLU A 61 11.50 -3.31 20.52
N LEU A 62 10.40 -3.72 21.15
CA LEU A 62 9.07 -3.65 20.56
C LEU A 62 8.71 -2.19 20.23
N CYS A 63 8.80 -1.26 21.19
CA CYS A 63 8.51 0.16 20.95
C CYS A 63 9.37 0.74 19.81
N LYS A 64 10.67 0.48 19.79
CA LYS A 64 11.57 0.89 18.70
C LYS A 64 11.15 0.31 17.35
N SER A 65 10.75 -0.96 17.31
CA SER A 65 10.32 -1.61 16.07
C SER A 65 9.01 -1.04 15.53
N VAL A 66 8.03 -0.76 16.42
CA VAL A 66 6.77 -0.10 16.05
C VAL A 66 7.04 1.32 15.54
N HIS A 67 7.90 2.08 16.21
CA HIS A 67 8.26 3.44 15.76
C HIS A 67 8.87 3.43 14.35
N LYS A 68 9.80 2.52 14.06
CA LYS A 68 10.38 2.38 12.72
C LYS A 68 9.32 2.02 11.67
N LEU A 69 8.32 1.23 12.03
CA LEU A 69 7.21 0.87 11.16
C LEU A 69 6.31 2.08 10.85
N PHE A 70 5.95 2.86 11.87
CA PHE A 70 5.17 4.10 11.74
C PHE A 70 5.89 5.14 10.88
N PHE A 71 7.19 5.32 11.12
CA PHE A 71 8.02 6.19 10.31
C PHE A 71 8.02 5.76 8.83
N GLN A 72 8.10 4.46 8.56
CA GLN A 72 8.07 3.97 7.18
C GLN A 72 6.71 4.17 6.51
N LEU A 73 5.61 3.98 7.26
CA LEU A 73 4.26 4.29 6.77
C LEU A 73 4.11 5.79 6.45
N LEU A 74 4.73 6.67 7.24
CA LEU A 74 4.73 8.10 6.98
C LEU A 74 5.40 8.43 5.64
N LEU A 75 6.56 7.85 5.37
CA LEU A 75 7.28 8.03 4.10
C LEU A 75 6.44 7.57 2.90
N MET A 76 5.76 6.41 3.01
CA MET A 76 4.83 5.95 1.97
C MET A 76 3.70 6.95 1.74
N SER A 77 3.13 7.48 2.84
CA SER A 77 2.03 8.45 2.78
C SER A 77 2.44 9.78 2.15
N ASP A 78 3.68 10.22 2.40
CA ASP A 78 4.25 11.41 1.77
C ASP A 78 4.42 11.21 0.25
N LYS A 79 4.88 10.02 -0.18
CA LYS A 79 4.99 9.69 -1.62
C LYS A 79 3.64 9.58 -2.33
N LEU A 80 2.63 9.00 -1.69
CA LEU A 80 1.27 8.99 -2.23
C LEU A 80 0.72 10.42 -2.43
N ASN A 81 0.95 11.30 -1.46
CA ASN A 81 0.55 12.71 -1.55
C ASN A 81 1.33 13.46 -2.64
N GLU A 82 2.61 13.14 -2.82
CA GLU A 82 3.45 13.68 -3.90
C GLU A 82 2.92 13.25 -5.28
N MET A 83 2.56 11.97 -5.47
CA MET A 83 1.97 11.48 -6.71
C MET A 83 0.68 12.23 -7.06
N ILE A 84 -0.26 12.32 -6.10
CA ILE A 84 -1.55 13.01 -6.29
C ILE A 84 -1.33 14.47 -6.70
N LYS A 85 -0.50 15.22 -5.95
CA LYS A 85 -0.21 16.62 -6.27
C LYS A 85 0.48 16.78 -7.62
N GLY A 86 1.36 15.83 -7.98
CA GLY A 86 2.04 15.85 -9.27
C GLY A 86 1.08 15.72 -10.45
N ILE A 87 -0.04 15.00 -10.28
CA ILE A 87 -1.09 14.87 -11.31
C ILE A 87 -2.05 16.06 -11.29
N GLU A 88 -2.47 16.52 -10.10
CA GLU A 88 -3.41 17.64 -9.96
C GLU A 88 -2.84 18.99 -10.45
N ASN A 89 -1.52 19.20 -10.32
CA ASN A 89 -0.89 20.46 -10.67
C ASN A 89 -0.62 20.65 -12.18
N THR A 90 -0.96 19.67 -13.03
CA THR A 90 -0.78 19.80 -14.48
C THR A 90 -1.97 20.53 -15.13
N ASN A 91 -1.70 21.58 -15.93
CA ASN A 91 -2.75 22.38 -16.59
C ASN A 91 -3.43 21.65 -17.78
N GLU A 92 -2.84 20.57 -18.29
CA GLU A 92 -3.38 19.77 -19.41
C GLU A 92 -4.44 18.73 -18.96
N SER A 93 -4.89 18.77 -17.70
CA SER A 93 -5.38 17.56 -17.02
C SER A 93 -6.89 17.32 -17.04
N GLN A 94 -7.76 18.31 -17.31
CA GLN A 94 -9.21 18.08 -17.23
C GLN A 94 -9.72 17.11 -18.29
N ASP A 95 -9.21 17.20 -19.53
CA ASP A 95 -9.63 16.31 -20.63
C ASP A 95 -9.06 14.89 -20.51
N LEU A 96 -8.11 14.68 -19.59
CA LEU A 96 -7.46 13.39 -19.33
C LEU A 96 -7.89 12.77 -17.99
N ASP A 97 -8.65 13.50 -17.17
CA ASP A 97 -9.16 13.05 -15.88
C ASP A 97 -10.37 12.13 -16.07
N MET A 98 -10.20 10.86 -15.69
CA MET A 98 -11.26 9.86 -15.68
C MET A 98 -11.71 9.47 -14.28
N SER A 99 -11.30 10.22 -13.25
CA SER A 99 -11.51 9.85 -11.84
C SER A 99 -12.99 9.62 -11.52
N ALA A 100 -13.89 10.48 -12.02
CA ALA A 100 -15.32 10.35 -11.80
C ALA A 100 -15.92 9.10 -12.45
N GLU A 101 -15.51 8.79 -13.68
CA GLU A 101 -16.01 7.64 -14.45
C GLU A 101 -15.51 6.33 -13.86
N VAL A 102 -14.21 6.26 -13.55
CA VAL A 102 -13.59 5.08 -12.93
C VAL A 102 -14.15 4.86 -11.52
N LEU A 103 -14.40 5.93 -10.75
CA LEU A 103 -15.04 5.81 -9.42
C LEU A 103 -16.48 5.29 -9.52
N CYS A 104 -17.24 5.76 -10.52
CA CYS A 104 -18.58 5.26 -10.79
C CYS A 104 -18.54 3.78 -11.14
N LEU A 105 -17.65 3.39 -12.06
CA LEU A 105 -17.45 2.01 -12.48
C LEU A 105 -17.05 1.11 -11.31
N HIS A 106 -16.11 1.55 -10.48
CA HIS A 106 -15.67 0.84 -9.27
C HIS A 106 -16.85 0.55 -8.34
N ARG A 107 -17.70 1.54 -8.06
CA ARG A 107 -18.90 1.38 -7.22
C ARG A 107 -19.91 0.42 -7.83
N CYS A 108 -20.17 0.52 -9.14
CA CYS A 108 -21.09 -0.36 -9.84
C CYS A 108 -20.63 -1.81 -9.85
N LEU A 109 -19.32 -2.05 -10.04
CA LEU A 109 -18.71 -3.38 -9.97
C LEU A 109 -18.83 -3.96 -8.56
N LEU A 110 -18.46 -3.20 -7.53
CA LEU A 110 -18.59 -3.64 -6.14
C LEU A 110 -20.04 -4.01 -5.78
N ALA A 111 -21.01 -3.18 -6.18
CA ALA A 111 -22.43 -3.45 -5.97
C ALA A 111 -22.94 -4.70 -6.72
N SER A 112 -22.24 -5.13 -7.77
CA SER A 112 -22.61 -6.29 -8.59
C SER A 112 -21.98 -7.60 -8.11
N ILE A 113 -21.07 -7.56 -7.13
CA ILE A 113 -20.41 -8.76 -6.58
C ILE A 113 -21.41 -9.78 -6.02
N PRO A 114 -22.36 -9.42 -5.13
CA PRO A 114 -23.24 -10.42 -4.50
C PRO A 114 -24.02 -11.22 -5.54
N ASP A 115 -24.52 -10.54 -6.57
CA ASP A 115 -25.32 -11.15 -7.64
C ASP A 115 -24.49 -11.96 -8.65
N SER A 116 -23.16 -11.77 -8.67
CA SER A 116 -22.25 -12.51 -9.54
C SER A 116 -21.84 -13.87 -8.95
N MET A 117 -21.97 -14.04 -7.62
CA MET A 117 -21.67 -15.29 -6.91
C MET A 117 -22.70 -16.38 -7.18
N HIS A 118 -23.99 -16.04 -7.33
CA HIS A 118 -25.06 -17.01 -7.60
C HIS A 118 -25.01 -17.64 -8.99
N SER A 119 -24.08 -17.20 -9.85
CA SER A 119 -23.84 -17.78 -11.17
C SER A 119 -22.67 -18.77 -11.20
N SER A 120 -21.99 -19.00 -10.06
CA SER A 120 -20.84 -19.92 -9.94
C SER A 120 -21.21 -21.38 -10.18
N ASP A 121 -22.46 -21.78 -9.89
CA ASP A 121 -22.96 -23.14 -10.14
C ASP A 121 -23.09 -23.46 -11.65
N ASN A 122 -23.02 -22.45 -12.53
CA ASN A 122 -23.10 -22.59 -13.97
C ASN A 122 -21.82 -22.15 -14.69
N LEU A 123 -20.66 -22.22 -14.05
CA LEU A 123 -19.38 -21.91 -14.67
C LEU A 123 -19.01 -23.04 -15.66
N ASN A 124 -19.62 -22.98 -16.84
CA ASN A 124 -19.46 -23.89 -17.96
C ASN A 124 -18.02 -23.80 -18.51
N THR A 125 -17.15 -24.65 -17.99
CA THR A 125 -15.75 -24.86 -18.43
C THR A 125 -15.63 -25.39 -19.85
N SER A 126 -16.75 -25.74 -20.51
CA SER A 126 -16.81 -26.25 -21.88
C SER A 126 -16.59 -25.18 -22.94
N THR A 127 -16.77 -23.89 -22.62
CA THR A 127 -16.57 -22.79 -23.56
C THR A 127 -15.20 -22.17 -23.35
N ARG A 128 -14.24 -22.48 -24.24
CA ARG A 128 -12.90 -21.87 -24.21
C ARG A 128 -13.02 -20.41 -24.66
N LEU A 129 -12.68 -19.48 -23.77
CA LEU A 129 -12.65 -18.05 -24.07
C LEU A 129 -11.25 -17.69 -24.55
N GLU A 130 -11.11 -16.75 -25.48
CA GLU A 130 -9.81 -16.17 -25.81
C GLU A 130 -9.28 -15.32 -24.63
N PRO A 131 -7.97 -15.32 -24.33
CA PRO A 131 -7.39 -14.58 -23.21
C PRO A 131 -7.24 -13.08 -23.55
N ASN A 132 -8.30 -12.45 -24.04
CA ASN A 132 -8.33 -11.03 -24.37
C ASN A 132 -9.34 -10.27 -23.50
N TYR A 133 -9.12 -8.96 -23.37
CA TYR A 133 -9.96 -8.10 -22.57
C TYR A 133 -11.16 -7.54 -23.36
N ASP A 134 -11.31 -7.85 -24.65
CA ASP A 134 -12.33 -7.25 -25.52
C ASP A 134 -13.74 -7.62 -25.06
N SER A 135 -13.96 -8.89 -24.72
CA SER A 135 -15.25 -9.36 -24.20
C SER A 135 -15.64 -8.68 -22.88
N LEU A 136 -14.64 -8.46 -22.00
CA LEU A 136 -14.81 -7.74 -20.74
C LEU A 136 -15.14 -6.27 -21.00
N LEU A 137 -14.39 -5.61 -21.88
CA LEU A 137 -14.61 -4.22 -22.26
C LEU A 137 -15.99 -3.99 -22.84
N VAL A 138 -16.46 -4.87 -23.75
CA VAL A 138 -17.81 -4.81 -24.31
C VAL A 138 -18.87 -4.95 -23.21
N ALA A 139 -18.67 -5.87 -22.26
CA ALA A 139 -19.58 -6.02 -21.13
C ALA A 139 -19.60 -4.77 -20.23
N LEU A 140 -18.45 -4.16 -19.94
CA LEU A 140 -18.34 -2.92 -19.16
C LEU A 140 -19.04 -1.75 -19.88
N GLN A 141 -18.81 -1.59 -21.20
CA GLN A 141 -19.46 -0.56 -22.02
C GLN A 141 -20.99 -0.70 -22.04
N LYS A 142 -21.49 -1.94 -22.09
CA LYS A 142 -22.93 -2.25 -22.00
C LYS A 142 -23.49 -2.19 -20.58
N LYS A 143 -22.68 -1.79 -19.58
CA LYS A 143 -23.05 -1.76 -18.15
C LYS A 143 -23.49 -3.13 -17.62
N GLN A 144 -23.00 -4.22 -18.22
CA GLN A 144 -23.27 -5.60 -17.82
C GLN A 144 -22.22 -6.06 -16.80
N TYR A 145 -22.14 -5.38 -15.66
CA TYR A 145 -21.08 -5.59 -14.64
C TYR A 145 -21.03 -7.01 -14.09
N LYS A 146 -22.20 -7.63 -13.88
CA LYS A 146 -22.32 -9.02 -13.46
C LYS A 146 -21.70 -9.99 -14.48
N ASN A 147 -21.96 -9.74 -15.76
CA ASN A 147 -21.42 -10.53 -16.86
C ASN A 147 -19.89 -10.35 -16.94
N ALA A 148 -19.39 -9.11 -16.83
CA ALA A 148 -17.96 -8.83 -16.82
C ALA A 148 -17.24 -9.57 -15.68
N LEU A 149 -17.79 -9.55 -14.45
CA LEU A 149 -17.25 -10.30 -13.30
C LEU A 149 -17.28 -11.81 -13.54
N HIS A 150 -18.36 -12.34 -14.11
CA HIS A 150 -18.48 -13.76 -14.43
C HIS A 150 -17.44 -14.20 -15.48
N THR A 151 -17.34 -13.48 -16.60
CA THR A 151 -16.37 -13.74 -17.66
C THR A 151 -14.93 -13.64 -17.14
N LEU A 152 -14.63 -12.66 -16.27
CA LEU A 152 -13.30 -12.54 -15.67
C LEU A 152 -12.94 -13.78 -14.84
N ARG A 153 -13.87 -14.28 -14.04
CA ARG A 153 -13.66 -15.50 -13.24
C ARG A 153 -13.56 -16.76 -14.11
N GLN A 154 -14.24 -16.81 -15.25
CA GLN A 154 -14.03 -17.86 -16.25
C GLN A 154 -12.61 -17.82 -16.82
N LEU A 155 -12.13 -16.63 -17.19
CA LEU A 155 -10.76 -16.45 -17.68
C LEU A 155 -9.73 -16.84 -16.63
N ARG A 156 -9.96 -16.52 -15.35
CA ARG A 156 -9.11 -16.97 -14.23
C ARG A 156 -8.99 -18.48 -14.15
N LEU A 157 -10.08 -19.21 -14.34
CA LEU A 157 -10.04 -20.67 -14.33
C LEU A 157 -9.24 -21.25 -15.50
N GLN A 158 -9.27 -20.58 -16.66
CA GLN A 158 -8.61 -21.08 -17.87
C GLN A 158 -7.13 -20.69 -17.95
N TYR A 159 -6.76 -19.51 -17.45
CA TYR A 159 -5.46 -18.89 -17.69
C TYR A 159 -4.65 -18.62 -16.42
N GLY A 160 -5.33 -18.47 -15.27
CA GLY A 160 -4.68 -18.34 -13.97
C GLY A 160 -4.88 -16.99 -13.29
N ALA A 161 -3.94 -16.68 -12.39
CA ALA A 161 -4.08 -15.59 -11.41
C ALA A 161 -3.96 -14.19 -12.02
N GLU A 162 -3.53 -14.03 -13.28
CA GLU A 162 -3.49 -12.71 -13.92
C GLU A 162 -4.89 -12.09 -14.10
N PHE A 163 -5.94 -12.91 -14.07
CA PHE A 163 -7.34 -12.46 -14.08
C PHE A 163 -7.90 -12.25 -12.67
N GLY A 164 -7.03 -12.12 -11.66
CA GLY A 164 -7.35 -11.80 -10.26
C GLY A 164 -7.39 -13.01 -9.33
N CYS A 165 -7.72 -12.80 -8.05
CA CYS A 165 -7.76 -13.87 -7.05
C CYS A 165 -8.92 -13.78 -6.03
N CYS A 166 -9.54 -12.62 -5.85
CA CYS A 166 -10.67 -12.40 -4.96
C CYS A 166 -11.45 -11.17 -5.43
N ASP A 167 -12.70 -11.00 -4.99
CA ASP A 167 -13.61 -9.98 -5.51
C ASP A 167 -13.03 -8.57 -5.62
N GLN A 168 -12.21 -8.15 -4.65
CA GLN A 168 -11.53 -6.85 -4.71
C GLN A 168 -10.57 -6.75 -5.90
N VAL A 169 -9.74 -7.79 -6.10
CA VAL A 169 -8.80 -7.87 -7.22
C VAL A 169 -9.54 -8.07 -8.55
N ASP A 170 -10.69 -8.75 -8.56
CA ASP A 170 -11.55 -8.86 -9.75
C ASP A 170 -11.95 -7.47 -10.26
N VAL A 171 -12.39 -6.60 -9.35
CA VAL A 171 -12.75 -5.22 -9.67
C VAL A 171 -11.54 -4.45 -10.18
N GLU A 172 -10.38 -4.55 -9.52
CA GLU A 172 -9.15 -3.88 -9.94
C GLU A 172 -8.70 -4.28 -11.34
N VAL A 173 -8.78 -5.57 -11.69
CA VAL A 173 -8.44 -6.05 -13.04
C VAL A 173 -9.40 -5.47 -14.09
N LEU A 174 -10.70 -5.40 -13.81
CA LEU A 174 -11.68 -4.81 -14.73
C LEU A 174 -11.49 -3.30 -14.89
N LEU A 175 -11.16 -2.59 -13.81
CA LEU A 175 -10.82 -1.17 -13.89
C LEU A 175 -9.55 -0.95 -14.72
N LEU A 176 -8.51 -1.76 -14.50
CA LEU A 176 -7.27 -1.67 -15.29
C LEU A 176 -7.52 -1.95 -16.77
N ALA A 177 -8.36 -2.95 -17.09
CA ALA A 177 -8.77 -3.22 -18.47
C ALA A 177 -9.47 -2.00 -19.09
N TYR A 178 -10.45 -1.44 -18.37
CA TYR A 178 -11.18 -0.24 -18.79
C TYR A 178 -10.26 0.98 -19.00
N CYS A 179 -9.36 1.26 -18.05
CA CYS A 179 -8.43 2.38 -18.19
C CYS A 179 -7.48 2.20 -19.38
N ARG A 180 -7.02 0.97 -19.65
CA ARG A 180 -6.15 0.66 -20.80
C ARG A 180 -6.86 0.77 -22.15
N SER A 181 -8.18 0.67 -22.20
CA SER A 181 -8.94 0.85 -23.45
C SER A 181 -9.14 2.31 -23.83
N HIS A 182 -8.93 3.23 -22.90
CA HIS A 182 -8.97 4.67 -23.17
C HIS A 182 -7.63 5.14 -23.74
N SER A 183 -7.61 6.36 -24.27
CA SER A 183 -6.39 6.96 -24.84
C SER A 183 -5.19 6.78 -23.90
N SER A 184 -4.00 6.59 -24.46
CA SER A 184 -2.75 6.34 -23.73
C SER A 184 -2.29 7.50 -22.82
N ALA A 185 -3.14 8.50 -22.60
CA ALA A 185 -2.86 9.73 -21.87
C ALA A 185 -3.79 10.00 -20.68
N SER A 186 -4.73 9.12 -20.35
CA SER A 186 -5.69 9.35 -19.27
C SER A 186 -5.14 8.98 -17.88
N TRP A 187 -5.68 9.61 -16.84
CA TRP A 187 -5.36 9.32 -15.44
C TRP A 187 -6.65 9.27 -14.60
N ALA A 188 -6.60 8.55 -13.48
CA ALA A 188 -7.70 8.49 -12.54
C ALA A 188 -7.17 8.38 -11.11
N ILE A 189 -7.69 9.20 -10.21
CA ILE A 189 -7.40 9.16 -8.78
C ILE A 189 -8.65 8.65 -8.06
N LEU A 190 -8.53 7.47 -7.45
CA LEU A 190 -9.58 6.88 -6.64
C LEU A 190 -9.27 7.09 -5.16
N GLY A 191 -10.08 7.91 -4.49
CA GLY A 191 -9.95 8.16 -3.06
C GLY A 191 -10.11 9.64 -2.70
N SER A 192 -10.00 9.94 -1.41
CA SER A 192 -10.09 11.31 -0.91
C SER A 192 -8.70 11.82 -0.50
N GLN A 193 -8.17 12.77 -1.26
CA GLN A 193 -6.92 13.47 -0.91
C GLN A 193 -7.02 14.12 0.48
N LYS A 194 -8.19 14.65 0.83
CA LYS A 194 -8.46 15.21 2.17
C LYS A 194 -8.35 14.15 3.26
N ALA A 195 -8.94 12.97 3.06
CA ALA A 195 -8.84 11.88 4.03
C ALA A 195 -7.40 11.35 4.17
N LEU A 196 -6.67 11.25 3.05
CA LEU A 196 -5.25 10.91 3.06
C LEU A 196 -4.46 11.93 3.87
N SER A 197 -4.63 13.22 3.58
CA SER A 197 -3.94 14.32 4.27
C SER A 197 -4.20 14.33 5.78
N LEU A 198 -5.46 14.09 6.19
CA LEU A 198 -5.84 13.97 7.60
C LEU A 198 -5.15 12.76 8.25
N SER A 199 -5.16 11.60 7.59
CA SER A 199 -4.51 10.39 8.07
C SER A 199 -2.99 10.58 8.20
N CYS A 200 -2.35 11.28 7.23
CA CYS A 200 -0.94 11.66 7.31
C CYS A 200 -0.66 12.50 8.55
N ALA A 201 -1.49 13.52 8.83
CA ALA A 201 -1.31 14.41 9.97
C ALA A 201 -1.42 13.65 11.29
N GLN A 202 -2.44 12.77 11.42
CA GLN A 202 -2.59 11.91 12.59
C GLN A 202 -1.40 10.96 12.77
N LEU A 203 -0.91 10.37 11.68
CA LEU A 203 0.24 9.47 11.72
C LEU A 203 1.53 10.19 12.16
N ARG A 204 1.76 11.42 11.69
CA ARG A 204 2.90 12.26 12.13
C ARG A 204 2.85 12.53 13.63
N GLU A 205 1.67 12.89 14.14
CA GLU A 205 1.47 13.15 15.56
C GLU A 205 1.73 11.90 16.40
N MET A 206 1.16 10.76 16.02
CA MET A 206 1.41 9.47 16.68
C MET A 206 2.89 9.08 16.65
N ASN A 207 3.57 9.33 15.53
CA ASN A 207 5.01 9.07 15.40
C ASN A 207 5.83 9.94 16.38
N MET A 208 5.50 11.23 16.51
CA MET A 208 6.14 12.12 17.48
C MET A 208 5.92 11.67 18.94
N GLN A 209 4.68 11.31 19.28
CA GLN A 209 4.34 10.82 20.61
C GLN A 209 5.12 9.54 20.94
N MET A 210 5.22 8.61 19.99
CA MET A 210 5.97 7.37 20.19
C MET A 210 7.46 7.61 20.41
N VAL A 211 8.09 8.54 19.68
CA VAL A 211 9.48 8.95 19.93
C VAL A 211 9.64 9.52 21.34
N ALA A 212 8.69 10.34 21.80
CA ALA A 212 8.72 10.87 23.16
C ALA A 212 8.62 9.75 24.21
N SER A 213 7.69 8.79 24.04
CA SER A 213 7.56 7.64 24.93
C SER A 213 8.82 6.76 24.97
N ILE A 214 9.45 6.50 23.82
CA ILE A 214 10.69 5.72 23.75
C ILE A 214 11.82 6.43 24.50
N ARG A 215 11.93 7.76 24.39
CA ARG A 215 12.92 8.55 25.15
C ARG A 215 12.75 8.44 26.66
N LEU A 216 11.51 8.43 27.14
CA LEU A 216 11.22 8.26 28.57
C LEU A 216 11.57 6.85 29.07
N LEU A 217 11.36 5.83 28.25
CA LEU A 217 11.65 4.43 28.60
C LEU A 217 13.14 4.07 28.52
N ALA A 218 13.94 4.85 27.78
CA ALA A 218 15.36 4.59 27.57
C ALA A 218 16.16 5.90 27.37
N PRO A 219 16.41 6.67 28.44
CA PRO A 219 17.10 7.96 28.35
C PRO A 219 18.53 7.84 27.77
N ASP A 220 19.23 6.72 28.01
CA ASP A 220 20.62 6.51 27.58
C ASP A 220 20.77 5.95 26.15
N ALA A 221 19.68 5.48 25.52
CA ALA A 221 19.76 4.77 24.23
C ALA A 221 20.02 5.67 23.01
N ILE A 222 20.00 7.00 23.18
CA ILE A 222 20.21 7.98 22.09
C ILE A 222 21.61 8.62 22.14
N ALA A 223 22.32 8.55 23.27
CA ALA A 223 23.64 9.17 23.44
C ALA A 223 24.73 8.55 22.53
N VAL A 224 24.57 7.30 22.08
CA VAL A 224 25.61 6.55 21.36
C VAL A 224 25.72 6.92 19.87
N ARG A 225 24.80 7.72 19.31
CA ARG A 225 24.93 8.21 17.91
C ARG A 225 25.72 9.51 17.77
N SER A 226 25.87 10.31 18.83
CA SER A 226 26.62 11.58 18.75
C SER A 226 28.14 11.40 18.91
N SER A 227 28.61 10.27 19.43
CA SER A 227 30.02 10.08 19.82
C SER A 227 30.93 9.53 18.71
N ARG A 228 30.41 9.20 17.52
CA ARG A 228 31.23 8.68 16.40
C ARG A 228 31.74 9.73 15.40
N VAL A 229 31.46 11.02 15.61
CA VAL A 229 31.89 12.09 14.68
C VAL A 229 33.04 12.95 15.24
N SER A 230 33.46 12.77 16.50
CA SER A 230 34.48 13.64 17.13
C SER A 230 35.91 13.07 17.19
N SER A 231 36.24 12.02 16.43
CA SER A 231 37.62 11.50 16.37
C SER A 231 38.11 11.37 14.93
N ALA A 232 38.18 12.48 14.21
CA ALA A 232 38.86 12.58 12.92
C ALA A 232 39.36 14.01 12.66
N SER A 233 40.17 14.56 13.56
CA SER A 233 40.93 15.79 13.27
C SER A 233 42.08 15.99 14.26
N GLU A 234 43.07 15.11 14.26
CA GLU A 234 44.38 15.42 14.86
C GLU A 234 45.47 14.52 14.28
N SER A 235 45.83 14.75 13.02
CA SER A 235 47.16 14.42 12.51
C SER A 235 47.40 15.15 11.19
N LEU A 236 48.00 16.34 11.25
CA LEU A 236 48.99 16.78 10.25
C LEU A 236 49.59 18.10 10.73
N ARG A 237 50.83 18.06 11.23
CA ARG A 237 51.83 19.12 11.05
C ARG A 237 53.21 18.50 11.30
N PRO A 238 54.14 18.55 10.34
CA PRO A 238 55.55 18.63 10.67
C PRO A 238 55.88 20.02 11.22
#